data_AF-A0A973SSB4-F1
#
_entry.id   AF-A0A973SSB4-F1
#
_cell.length_a   1.000
_cell.length_b   1.000
_cell.length_c   1.000
_cell.angle_alpha   90.00
_cell.angle_beta   90.00
_cell.angle_gamma   90.00
#
_symmetry.space_group_name_H-M   'P 1'
#
loop_
_entity.id
_entity.type
_entity.pdbx_description
1 polymer ?
#
loop_
_entity_poly.entity_id
_entity_poly.type
_entity_poly.pdbx_seq_one_letter_code
_entity_poly.pdbx_strand_id
1 'polypeptide(L)'
;MRDHATQPLLHHLVGTVLAPTSALGGADGQIRAAGVQGVFHADSRVLSQVRLLVDGREPEAVAHADQGAGRTRFVSLARWLGDPGPDPTVRLDRTRVVSPGRMAETRRNASTAREPVTAV
;
A
#
# COMPACT_ATOMS: atom_id res chain seq x y z
N MET A 1 16.41 35.61 4.42
CA MET A 1 15.51 34.90 3.49
C MET A 1 14.71 33.90 4.32
N ARG A 2 13.39 34.04 4.43
CA ARG A 2 12.58 33.07 5.18
C ARG A 2 12.51 31.79 4.38
N ASP A 3 12.88 30.68 4.99
CA ASP A 3 12.75 29.34 4.41
C ASP A 3 11.25 29.05 4.32
N HIS A 4 10.69 29.22 3.11
CA HIS A 4 9.28 28.93 2.89
C HIS A 4 9.18 27.42 2.74
N ALA A 5 8.51 26.76 3.68
CA ALA A 5 8.25 25.33 3.58
C ALA A 5 7.60 25.05 2.22
N THR A 6 8.32 24.33 1.35
CA THR A 6 7.84 24.01 0.02
C THR A 6 6.73 22.98 0.12
N GLN A 7 5.64 23.17 -0.62
CA GLN A 7 4.57 22.19 -0.68
C GLN A 7 5.13 20.85 -1.21
N PRO A 8 4.85 19.73 -0.54
CA PRO A 8 5.38 18.43 -0.94
C PRO A 8 4.72 17.96 -2.24
N LEU A 9 5.54 17.35 -3.10
CA LEU A 9 5.08 16.79 -4.35
C LEU A 9 4.25 15.53 -4.10
N LEU A 10 3.04 15.49 -4.67
CA LEU A 10 2.09 14.37 -4.51
C LEU A 10 2.11 13.37 -5.67
N HIS A 11 2.76 13.71 -6.79
CA HIS A 11 2.65 12.98 -8.06
C HIS A 11 3.18 11.53 -8.02
N HIS A 12 4.02 11.20 -7.04
CA HIS A 12 4.47 9.83 -6.81
C HIS A 12 3.58 9.03 -5.84
N LEU A 13 2.58 9.67 -5.24
CA LEU A 13 1.68 9.04 -4.29
C LEU A 13 0.42 8.54 -5.00
N VAL A 14 -0.09 7.41 -4.50
CA VAL A 14 -1.39 6.87 -4.88
C VAL A 14 -2.39 7.25 -3.80
N GLY A 15 -3.47 7.92 -4.22
CA GLY A 15 -4.57 8.32 -3.36
C GLY A 15 -5.73 7.33 -3.40
N THR A 16 -6.23 6.94 -2.23
CA THR A 16 -7.54 6.29 -2.09
C THR A 16 -8.46 7.27 -1.36
N VAL A 17 -9.45 7.83 -2.05
CA VAL A 17 -10.22 8.97 -1.54
C VAL A 17 -11.72 8.72 -1.60
N LEU A 18 -12.38 8.88 -0.47
CA LEU A 18 -13.82 9.13 -0.40
C LEU A 18 -14.04 10.19 0.67
N ALA A 19 -14.29 11.42 0.20
CA ALA A 19 -14.34 12.59 1.05
C ALA A 19 -15.30 12.38 2.25
N PRO A 20 -14.94 12.90 3.44
CA PRO A 20 -13.77 13.72 3.74
C PRO A 20 -12.50 12.91 4.09
N THR A 21 -12.43 11.62 3.74
CA THR A 21 -11.31 10.74 4.12
C THR A 21 -10.44 10.40 2.92
N SER A 22 -9.12 10.46 3.12
CA SER A 22 -8.11 10.23 2.09
C SER A 22 -6.95 9.42 2.65
N ALA A 23 -6.51 8.40 1.94
CA ALA A 23 -5.27 7.69 2.23
C ALA A 23 -4.25 7.97 1.12
N LEU A 24 -3.09 8.53 1.49
CA LEU A 24 -1.98 8.81 0.59
C LEU A 24 -0.84 7.84 0.91
N GLY A 25 -0.44 7.03 -0.06
CA GLY A 25 0.63 6.04 0.08
C GLY A 25 1.49 5.92 -1.17
N GLY A 26 2.54 5.11 -1.11
CA GLY A 26 3.34 4.78 -2.28
C GLY A 26 2.58 3.91 -3.29
N ALA A 27 3.11 3.82 -4.51
CA ALA A 27 2.61 2.91 -5.56
C ALA A 27 2.69 1.42 -5.17
N ASP A 28 3.44 1.10 -4.13
CA ASP A 28 3.55 -0.20 -3.48
C ASP A 28 2.44 -0.49 -2.45
N GLY A 29 1.53 0.46 -2.25
CA GLY A 29 0.45 0.37 -1.28
C GLY A 29 0.88 0.59 0.17
N GLN A 30 2.16 0.87 0.43
CA GLN A 30 2.64 1.18 1.77
C GLN A 30 2.32 2.64 2.11
N ILE A 31 2.04 2.90 3.38
CA ILE A 31 2.05 4.24 3.96
C ILE A 31 3.23 4.27 4.93
N ARG A 32 4.21 5.12 4.67
CA ARG A 32 5.42 5.29 5.48
C ARG A 32 5.39 6.64 6.19
N ALA A 33 6.13 6.77 7.28
CA ALA A 33 6.36 8.06 7.95
C ALA A 33 7.30 8.96 7.12
N ALA A 34 6.94 9.23 5.87
CA ALA A 34 7.73 9.97 4.89
C ALA A 34 6.84 11.00 4.16
N GLY A 35 7.24 12.27 4.21
CA GLY A 35 6.49 13.37 3.60
C GLY A 35 5.05 13.44 4.08
N VAL A 36 4.12 13.40 3.13
CA VAL A 36 2.66 13.52 3.37
C VAL A 36 1.90 12.21 3.26
N GLN A 37 2.61 11.08 3.26
CA GLN A 37 1.94 9.79 3.38
C GLN A 37 1.19 9.70 4.72
N GLY A 38 -0.01 9.15 4.66
CA GLY A 38 -0.88 9.04 5.83
C GLY A 38 -2.34 8.78 5.46
N VAL A 39 -3.14 8.52 6.48
CA VAL A 39 -4.60 8.61 6.38
C VAL A 39 -5.03 9.93 6.99
N PHE A 40 -5.86 10.64 6.26
CA PHE A 40 -6.38 11.96 6.62
C PHE A 40 -7.89 11.90 6.71
N HIS A 41 -8.43 12.61 7.68
CA HIS A 41 -9.85 12.93 7.76
C HIS A 41 -9.95 14.45 7.85
N ALA A 42 -10.52 15.07 6.81
CA ALA A 42 -10.41 16.51 6.57
C ALA A 42 -8.93 16.97 6.58
N ASP A 43 -8.57 17.86 7.49
CA ASP A 43 -7.26 18.47 7.68
C ASP A 43 -6.34 17.70 8.64
N SER A 44 -6.86 16.66 9.31
CA SER A 44 -6.14 15.92 10.33
C SER A 44 -5.55 14.63 9.80
N ARG A 45 -4.23 14.42 9.97
CA ARG A 45 -3.57 13.14 9.73
C ARG A 45 -3.84 12.20 10.92
N VAL A 46 -4.74 11.23 10.73
CA VAL A 46 -5.14 10.28 11.78
C VAL A 46 -4.25 9.05 11.86
N LEU A 47 -3.51 8.73 10.79
CA LEU A 47 -2.50 7.65 10.75
C LEU A 47 -1.29 8.08 9.93
N SER A 48 -0.08 7.82 10.43
CA SER A 48 1.18 8.18 9.77
C SER A 48 1.89 7.01 9.09
N GLN A 49 1.54 5.77 9.42
CA GLN A 49 2.20 4.59 8.88
C GLN A 49 1.26 3.37 8.83
N VAL A 50 1.26 2.67 7.70
CA VAL A 50 0.60 1.37 7.49
C VAL A 50 1.47 0.56 6.53
N ARG A 51 2.17 -0.44 7.08
CA ARG A 51 3.09 -1.29 6.31
C ARG A 51 2.62 -2.75 6.34
N LEU A 52 2.67 -3.42 5.20
CA LEU A 52 2.53 -4.88 5.11
C LEU A 52 3.92 -5.46 4.96
N LEU A 53 4.26 -6.33 5.89
CA LEU A 53 5.47 -7.13 5.88
C LEU A 53 5.07 -8.60 5.75
N VAL A 54 5.94 -9.37 5.10
CA VAL A 54 5.91 -10.82 5.06
C VAL A 54 7.33 -11.26 5.41
N ASP A 55 7.52 -12.06 6.46
CA ASP A 55 8.82 -12.38 7.07
C ASP A 55 9.66 -11.12 7.38
N GLY A 56 9.01 -10.07 7.87
CA GLY A 56 9.64 -8.79 8.16
C GLY A 56 10.10 -7.99 6.94
N ARG A 57 9.78 -8.43 5.71
CA ARG A 57 10.17 -7.77 4.45
C ARG A 57 8.95 -7.20 3.74
N GLU A 58 9.10 -6.04 3.10
CA GLU A 58 8.06 -5.51 2.22
C GLU A 58 8.02 -6.32 0.92
N PRO A 59 6.84 -6.79 0.48
CA PRO A 59 6.70 -7.39 -0.85
C PRO A 59 7.08 -6.41 -1.96
N GLU A 60 7.66 -6.94 -3.05
CA GLU A 60 8.08 -6.16 -4.21
C GLU A 60 6.85 -5.74 -5.02
N ALA A 61 6.65 -4.44 -5.22
CA ALA A 61 5.48 -3.93 -5.92
C ALA A 61 5.57 -4.14 -7.43
N VAL A 62 4.46 -4.54 -8.04
CA VAL A 62 4.36 -4.77 -9.49
C VAL A 62 3.39 -3.79 -10.15
N ALA A 63 2.26 -3.52 -9.49
CA ALA A 63 1.23 -2.65 -10.06
C ALA A 63 0.29 -2.10 -8.99
N HIS A 64 -0.41 -1.04 -9.33
CA HIS A 64 -1.60 -0.59 -8.63
C HIS A 64 -2.69 -0.21 -9.64
N ALA A 65 -3.94 -0.20 -9.19
CA ALA A 65 -5.08 0.20 -9.99
C ALA A 65 -6.09 0.96 -9.13
N ASP A 66 -6.56 2.09 -9.63
CA ASP A 66 -7.80 2.71 -9.16
C ASP A 66 -8.97 1.78 -9.52
N GLN A 67 -9.81 1.48 -8.53
CA GLN A 67 -10.99 0.63 -8.71
C GLN A 67 -12.30 1.36 -8.40
N GLY A 68 -12.28 2.69 -8.54
CA GLY A 68 -13.41 3.57 -8.29
C GLY A 68 -13.29 4.32 -6.97
N ALA A 69 -14.31 5.13 -6.68
CA ALA A 69 -14.34 6.01 -5.53
C ALA A 69 -14.02 5.27 -4.23
N GLY A 70 -13.05 5.78 -3.47
CA GLY A 70 -12.63 5.19 -2.20
C GLY A 70 -11.95 3.84 -2.31
N ARG A 71 -11.54 3.34 -3.50
CA ARG A 71 -10.97 1.99 -3.62
C ARG A 71 -9.75 1.92 -4.52
N THR A 72 -8.69 1.33 -4.00
CA THR A 72 -7.44 1.11 -4.75
C THR A 72 -6.93 -0.31 -4.51
N ARG A 73 -6.45 -0.98 -5.56
CA ARG A 73 -5.77 -2.28 -5.47
C ARG A 73 -4.28 -2.10 -5.72
N PHE A 74 -3.48 -2.83 -4.93
CA PHE A 74 -2.02 -2.92 -5.06
C PHE A 74 -1.65 -4.40 -5.23
N VAL A 75 -0.71 -4.67 -6.12
CA VAL A 75 -0.21 -6.00 -6.44
C VAL A 75 1.28 -6.04 -6.16
N SER A 76 1.70 -7.08 -5.44
CA SER A 76 3.09 -7.27 -5.05
C SER A 76 3.47 -8.75 -5.02
N LEU A 77 4.77 -9.02 -4.98
CA LEU A 77 5.37 -10.34 -5.01
C LEU A 77 6.26 -10.55 -3.78
N ALA A 78 6.17 -11.72 -3.17
CA ALA A 78 7.12 -12.16 -2.14
C ALA A 78 8.15 -13.09 -2.78
N ARG A 79 9.09 -12.53 -3.55
CA ARG A 79 10.03 -13.30 -4.38
C ARG A 79 11.03 -14.16 -3.61
N TRP A 80 11.11 -13.98 -2.29
CA TRP A 80 11.93 -14.82 -1.41
C TRP A 80 11.18 -16.06 -0.91
N LEU A 81 9.91 -16.23 -1.30
CA LEU A 81 9.05 -17.35 -0.94
C LEU A 81 8.68 -18.19 -2.16
N GLY A 82 8.34 -19.46 -1.90
CA GLY A 82 7.92 -20.41 -2.92
C GLY A 82 9.09 -21.07 -3.65
N ASP A 83 8.89 -21.43 -4.91
CA ASP A 83 9.88 -22.14 -5.71
C ASP A 83 11.11 -21.28 -6.08
N PRO A 84 12.32 -21.86 -6.12
CA PRO A 84 13.50 -21.17 -6.61
C PRO A 84 13.40 -20.95 -8.13
N GLY A 85 13.62 -19.71 -8.60
CA GLY A 85 13.63 -19.39 -10.02
C GLY A 85 13.35 -17.92 -10.31
N PRO A 86 13.42 -17.51 -11.60
CA PRO A 86 13.13 -16.15 -11.99
C PRO A 86 11.62 -15.81 -11.91
N ASP A 87 10.75 -16.81 -12.07
CA ASP A 87 9.29 -16.65 -12.04
C ASP A 87 8.75 -16.77 -10.60
N PRO A 88 8.21 -15.68 -10.01
CA PRO A 88 7.79 -15.66 -8.62
C PRO A 88 6.45 -16.35 -8.42
N THR A 89 6.40 -17.27 -7.46
CA THR A 89 5.21 -18.13 -7.22
C THR A 89 4.30 -17.63 -6.11
N VAL A 90 4.70 -16.59 -5.36
CA VAL A 90 3.90 -16.02 -4.26
C VAL A 90 3.55 -14.56 -4.54
N ARG A 91 2.24 -14.32 -4.72
CA ARG A 91 1.66 -13.01 -5.01
C ARG A 91 0.76 -12.55 -3.87
N LEU A 92 0.81 -11.24 -3.59
CA LEU A 92 -0.07 -10.57 -2.66
C LEU A 92 -0.87 -9.48 -3.37
N ASP A 93 -2.18 -9.53 -3.20
CA ASP A 93 -3.12 -8.50 -3.59
C ASP A 93 -3.65 -7.78 -2.35
N ARG A 94 -3.41 -6.47 -2.27
CA ARG A 94 -3.98 -5.61 -1.23
C ARG A 94 -5.05 -4.73 -1.85
N THR A 95 -6.26 -4.75 -1.29
CA THR A 95 -7.30 -3.77 -1.61
C THR A 95 -7.47 -2.83 -0.43
N ARG A 96 -7.30 -1.53 -0.66
CA ARG A 96 -7.61 -0.48 0.31
C ARG A 96 -8.98 0.12 -0.04
N VAL A 97 -9.83 0.23 0.97
CA VAL A 97 -11.14 0.88 0.86
C VAL A 97 -11.21 2.00 1.90
N VAL A 98 -11.62 3.18 1.46
CA VAL A 98 -11.86 4.36 2.28
C VAL A 98 -13.34 4.72 2.23
N SER A 99 -13.91 5.01 3.39
CA SER A 99 -15.22 5.64 3.56
C SER A 99 -15.10 6.81 4.53
N PRO A 100 -16.12 7.68 4.66
CA PRO A 100 -16.09 8.75 5.66
C PRO A 100 -15.71 8.21 7.06
N GLY A 101 -14.59 8.68 7.59
CA GLY A 101 -14.08 8.31 8.92
C GLY A 101 -13.38 6.96 9.02
N ARG A 102 -13.17 6.23 7.91
CA ARG A 102 -12.64 4.86 7.96
C ARG A 102 -11.76 4.51 6.78
N MET A 103 -10.69 3.78 7.07
CA MET A 103 -9.93 3.02 6.08
C MET A 103 -9.91 1.55 6.49
N ALA A 104 -10.10 0.63 5.54
CA ALA A 104 -9.86 -0.79 5.72
C ALA A 104 -9.03 -1.36 4.59
N GLU A 105 -8.35 -2.46 4.89
CA GLU A 105 -7.57 -3.20 3.92
C GLU A 105 -7.91 -4.69 3.96
N THR A 106 -8.10 -5.27 2.79
CA THR A 106 -8.17 -6.71 2.59
C THR A 106 -6.91 -7.16 1.88
N ARG A 107 -6.29 -8.24 2.36
CA ARG A 107 -5.13 -8.87 1.71
C ARG A 107 -5.52 -10.25 1.24
N ARG A 108 -5.15 -10.60 0.01
CA ARG A 108 -5.29 -11.93 -0.56
C ARG A 108 -3.93 -12.41 -1.00
N ASN A 109 -3.56 -13.60 -0.53
CA ASN A 109 -2.33 -14.26 -0.92
C ASN A 109 -2.69 -15.36 -1.94
N ALA A 110 -1.86 -15.52 -2.95
CA ALA A 110 -1.95 -16.62 -3.91
C ALA A 110 -0.56 -17.25 -4.05
N SER A 111 -0.51 -18.58 -3.97
CA SER A 111 0.70 -19.35 -4.18
C SER A 111 0.47 -20.34 -5.33
N THR A 112 1.40 -20.37 -6.28
CA THR A 112 1.52 -21.42 -7.30
C THR A 112 2.74 -22.30 -7.06
N ALA A 113 3.37 -22.20 -5.88
CA ALA A 113 4.53 -22.99 -5.52
C ALA A 113 4.17 -24.49 -5.45
N ARG A 114 5.13 -25.36 -5.76
CA ARG A 114 4.95 -26.82 -5.71
C ARG A 114 4.68 -27.36 -4.31
N GLU A 115 5.21 -26.69 -3.29
CA GLU A 115 5.08 -27.05 -1.88
C GLU A 115 4.38 -25.94 -1.08
N PRO A 116 3.74 -26.26 0.06
CA PRO A 116 3.18 -25.27 0.96
C PRO A 116 4.22 -24.24 1.40
N VAL A 117 3.84 -22.97 1.36
CA VAL A 117 4.68 -21.83 1.79
C VAL A 117 4.25 -21.38 3.17
N THR A 118 5.22 -21.23 4.07
CA THR A 118 5.02 -20.65 5.40
C THR A 118 5.76 -19.32 5.49
N ALA A 119 5.10 -18.32 6.07
CA ALA A 119 5.66 -17.00 6.32
C ALA A 119 5.03 -16.42 7.60
N VAL A 120 5.75 -15.51 8.28
CA VAL A 120 5.33 -14.84 9.52
C VAL A 120 5.07 -13.36 9.28
#